data_AF-A0A137NZ23-F1
#
_entry.id   AF-A0A137NZ23-F1
#
_cell.length_a   1.000
_cell.length_b   1.000
_cell.length_c   1.000
_cell.angle_alpha   90.00
_cell.angle_beta   90.00
_cell.angle_gamma   90.00
#
_symmetry.space_group_name_H-M   'P 1'
#
loop_
_entity.id
_entity.type
_entity.pdbx_description
1 polymer ?
#
loop_
_entity_poly.entity_id
_entity_poly.type
_entity_poly.pdbx_seq_one_letter_code
_entity_poly.pdbx_strand_id
1 'polypeptide(L)'
;VATKKLEEEIQAKEYNITQLENPDLLSIEEIVKIIESNESLQSAYSNYTKLDPTYLEPKYGYEPIYTNITPFFKGTLDYLFYRSSSKQQIEVESIFSLPDRENFGEGLPNLVHGSDHLSIAAKFNFK
;
A
#
# COMPACT_ATOMS: atom_id res chain seq x y z
N VAL A 1 4.44 4.56 48.79
CA VAL A 1 3.08 4.22 48.32
C VAL A 1 2.82 4.77 46.93
N ALA A 2 3.09 6.05 46.65
CA ALA A 2 2.91 6.64 45.31
C ALA A 2 3.76 5.98 44.20
N THR A 3 5.02 5.64 44.48
CA THR A 3 5.94 5.04 43.50
C THR A 3 5.51 3.65 43.03
N LYS A 4 5.04 2.81 43.98
CA LYS A 4 4.61 1.44 43.69
C LYS A 4 3.34 1.41 42.82
N LYS A 5 2.43 2.35 43.07
CA LYS A 5 1.23 2.53 42.24
C LYS A 5 1.57 2.97 40.81
N LEU A 6 2.59 3.82 40.65
CA LEU A 6 3.07 4.26 39.34
C LEU A 6 3.74 3.11 38.57
N GLU A 7 4.52 2.28 39.25
CA GLU A 7 5.14 1.07 38.67
C GLU A 7 4.08 0.06 38.20
N GLU A 8 3.05 -0.18 39.02
CA GLU A 8 1.92 -1.05 38.66
C GLU A 8 1.13 -0.52 37.45
N GLU A 9 0.94 0.80 37.36
CA GLU A 9 0.28 1.45 36.21
C GLU A 9 1.12 1.39 34.92
N ILE A 10 2.45 1.53 35.02
CA ILE A 10 3.36 1.37 33.87
C ILE A 10 3.33 -0.08 33.38
N GLN A 11 3.45 -1.05 34.29
CA GLN A 11 3.47 -2.46 33.94
C GLN A 11 2.14 -2.94 33.35
N ALA A 12 1.01 -2.40 33.84
CA ALA A 12 -0.31 -2.66 33.24
C ALA A 12 -0.45 -2.06 31.83
N LYS A 13 0.16 -0.90 31.56
CA LYS A 13 0.18 -0.30 30.22
C LYS A 13 1.07 -1.08 29.26
N GLU A 14 2.25 -1.49 29.70
CA GLU A 14 3.16 -2.34 28.91
C GLU A 14 2.52 -3.69 28.56
N TYR A 15 1.81 -4.31 29.50
CA TYR A 15 1.04 -5.53 29.26
C TYR A 15 -0.08 -5.33 28.22
N ASN A 16 -0.80 -4.21 28.28
CA ASN A 16 -1.84 -3.91 27.29
C ASN A 16 -1.26 -3.60 25.90
N ILE A 17 -0.07 -3.02 25.80
CA ILE A 17 0.62 -2.79 24.52
C ILE A 17 1.07 -4.12 23.90
N THR A 18 1.63 -5.03 24.70
CA THR A 18 2.02 -6.37 24.22
C THR A 18 0.83 -7.22 23.78
N GLN A 19 -0.36 -7.04 24.37
CA GLN A 19 -1.60 -7.67 23.88
C GLN A 19 -2.14 -7.06 22.57
N LEU A 20 -1.66 -5.87 22.18
CA LEU A 20 -1.95 -5.25 20.88
C LEU A 20 -0.94 -5.66 19.79
N GLU A 21 0.10 -6.42 20.15
CA GLU A 21 1.02 -6.97 19.17
C GLU A 21 0.27 -8.01 18.32
N ASN A 22 -0.05 -7.61 17.09
CA ASN A 22 -0.61 -8.51 16.12
C ASN A 22 0.52 -9.42 15.61
N PRO A 23 0.45 -10.75 15.83
CA PRO A 23 1.49 -11.68 15.39
C PRO A 23 1.69 -11.71 13.87
N ASP A 24 0.74 -11.19 13.10
CA ASP A 24 0.81 -11.09 11.64
C ASP A 24 1.53 -9.79 11.18
N LEU A 25 1.79 -8.85 12.09
CA LEU A 25 2.51 -7.61 11.78
C LEU A 25 3.98 -7.72 12.17
N LEU A 26 4.84 -7.23 11.29
CA LEU A 26 6.27 -7.10 11.55
C LEU A 26 6.53 -6.02 12.59
N SER A 27 7.57 -6.22 13.41
CA SER A 27 8.09 -5.18 14.28
C SER A 27 8.74 -4.05 13.47
N ILE A 28 8.88 -2.87 14.07
CA ILE A 28 9.56 -1.73 13.42
C ILE A 28 10.99 -2.12 13.03
N GLU A 29 11.70 -2.85 13.89
CA GLU A 29 13.06 -3.32 13.65
C GLU A 29 13.13 -4.29 12.47
N GLU A 30 12.13 -5.15 12.31
CA GLU A 30 12.02 -6.05 11.16
C GLU A 30 11.76 -5.27 9.86
N ILE A 31 10.87 -4.27 9.90
CA ILE A 31 10.61 -3.38 8.76
C ILE A 31 11.89 -2.64 8.35
N VAL A 32 12.63 -2.07 9.32
CA VAL A 32 13.90 -1.37 9.05
C VAL A 32 14.92 -2.33 8.42
N LYS A 33 15.06 -3.55 8.92
CA LYS A 33 15.96 -4.55 8.32
C LYS A 33 15.60 -4.89 6.87
N ILE A 34 14.31 -4.96 6.54
CA ILE A 34 13.84 -5.20 5.17
C ILE A 34 14.20 -4.02 4.26
N ILE A 35 14.05 -2.79 4.75
CA ILE A 35 14.41 -1.58 4.01
C ILE A 35 15.94 -1.52 3.79
N GLU A 36 16.73 -1.84 4.83
CA GLU A 36 18.19 -1.82 4.78
C GLU A 36 18.81 -3.00 4.01
N SER A 37 18.10 -4.11 3.88
CA SER A 37 18.61 -5.29 3.18
C SER A 37 18.79 -5.09 1.68
N ASN A 38 18.34 -3.95 1.13
CA ASN A 38 18.33 -3.65 -0.31
C ASN A 38 17.63 -4.72 -1.16
N GLU A 39 16.72 -5.50 -0.55
CA GLU A 39 15.88 -6.41 -1.30
C GLU A 39 14.88 -5.58 -2.12
N SER A 40 14.79 -5.84 -3.42
CA SER A 40 13.95 -5.02 -4.30
C SER A 40 12.47 -5.28 -4.01
N LEU A 41 11.77 -4.25 -3.54
CA LEU A 41 10.31 -4.22 -3.54
C LEU A 41 9.81 -3.95 -4.97
N GLN A 42 8.80 -4.69 -5.40
CA GLN A 42 8.19 -4.54 -6.71
C GLN A 42 6.76 -4.07 -6.55
N SER A 43 6.35 -3.05 -7.33
CA SER A 43 4.96 -2.63 -7.40
C SER A 43 4.18 -3.62 -8.26
N ALA A 44 3.04 -4.10 -7.76
CA ALA A 44 2.13 -4.95 -8.53
C ALA A 44 1.57 -4.23 -9.78
N TYR A 45 1.55 -2.89 -9.76
CA TYR A 45 1.07 -2.03 -10.85
C TYR A 45 2.21 -1.47 -11.72
N SER A 46 3.46 -1.90 -11.50
CA SER A 46 4.65 -1.44 -12.24
C SER A 46 4.60 -1.65 -13.75
N ASN A 47 3.64 -2.43 -14.27
CA ASN A 47 3.44 -2.69 -15.69
C ASN A 47 1.99 -2.41 -16.14
N TYR A 48 1.21 -1.69 -15.34
CA TYR A 48 -0.23 -1.47 -15.58
C TYR A 48 -0.51 -0.90 -16.99
N THR A 49 0.30 0.05 -17.46
CA THR A 49 0.05 0.72 -18.75
C THR A 49 0.30 -0.15 -19.97
N LYS A 50 0.91 -1.34 -19.79
CA LYS A 50 0.98 -2.36 -20.84
C LYS A 50 -0.36 -3.09 -21.01
N LEU A 51 -1.16 -3.16 -19.94
CA LEU A 51 -2.50 -3.73 -19.94
C LEU A 51 -3.53 -2.69 -20.38
N ASP A 52 -3.39 -1.45 -19.90
CA ASP A 52 -4.25 -0.33 -20.25
C ASP A 52 -3.41 0.90 -20.64
N PRO A 53 -3.12 1.07 -21.94
CA PRO A 53 -2.34 2.19 -22.45
C PRO A 53 -3.00 3.56 -22.26
N THR A 54 -4.28 3.63 -21.93
CA THR A 54 -4.92 4.94 -21.66
C THR A 54 -4.28 5.62 -20.45
N TYR A 55 -3.73 4.81 -19.53
CA TYR A 55 -2.95 5.22 -18.36
C TYR A 55 -1.47 5.46 -18.62
N LEU A 56 -1.01 5.47 -19.86
CA LEU A 56 0.39 5.77 -20.17
C LEU A 56 0.67 7.27 -20.15
N GLU A 57 1.64 7.70 -19.33
CA GLU A 57 2.36 8.95 -19.52
C GLU A 57 3.86 8.66 -19.44
N PRO A 58 4.64 8.90 -20.51
CA PRO A 58 6.03 8.47 -20.59
C PRO A 58 6.92 8.94 -19.44
N LYS A 59 6.57 10.07 -18.80
CA LYS A 59 7.30 10.63 -17.66
C LYS A 59 7.14 9.84 -16.36
N TYR A 60 6.11 8.98 -16.25
CA TYR A 60 5.80 8.20 -15.05
C TYR A 60 6.03 6.69 -15.22
N GLY A 61 6.69 6.27 -16.31
CA GLY A 61 7.00 4.86 -16.56
C GLY A 61 5.77 4.03 -16.91
N TYR A 62 5.71 2.80 -16.41
CA TYR A 62 4.60 1.87 -16.69
C TYR A 62 3.58 1.73 -15.54
N GLU A 63 3.72 2.58 -14.51
CA GLU A 63 2.74 2.78 -13.45
C GLU A 63 1.52 3.54 -14.00
N PRO A 64 0.33 3.42 -13.38
CA PRO A 64 -0.79 4.30 -13.72
C PRO A 64 -0.39 5.76 -13.50
N ILE A 65 -0.98 6.68 -14.28
CA ILE A 65 -0.62 8.12 -14.18
C ILE A 65 -1.24 8.84 -13.00
N TYR A 66 -2.26 8.25 -12.40
CA TYR A 66 -2.82 8.70 -11.15
C TYR A 66 -3.54 7.57 -10.43
N THR A 67 -3.49 7.65 -9.10
CA THR A 67 -4.33 6.91 -8.18
C THR A 67 -5.10 7.88 -7.28
N ASN A 68 -4.66 9.13 -7.14
CA ASN A 68 -5.42 10.22 -6.54
C ASN A 68 -5.86 11.23 -7.61
N ILE A 69 -7.12 11.67 -7.55
CA ILE A 69 -7.72 12.57 -8.53
C ILE A 69 -8.56 13.62 -7.80
N THR A 70 -8.06 14.84 -7.75
CA THR A 70 -8.81 16.01 -7.26
C THR A 70 -8.88 17.08 -8.37
N PRO A 71 -9.70 18.13 -8.22
CA PRO A 71 -9.72 19.25 -9.16
C PRO A 71 -8.37 19.98 -9.29
N PHE A 72 -7.51 19.89 -8.27
CA PHE A 72 -6.25 20.65 -8.19
C PHE A 72 -5.00 19.78 -8.33
N PHE A 73 -5.14 18.46 -8.20
CA PHE A 73 -4.01 17.53 -8.23
C PHE A 73 -4.43 16.18 -8.79
N LYS A 74 -3.59 15.61 -9.65
CA LYS A 74 -3.70 14.22 -10.11
C LYS A 74 -2.31 13.60 -10.06
N GLY A 75 -2.19 12.43 -9.46
CA GLY A 75 -0.90 11.74 -9.39
C GLY A 75 -0.99 10.37 -8.73
N THR A 76 0.07 9.59 -8.92
CA THR A 76 0.20 8.23 -8.40
C THR A 76 0.83 8.27 -7.02
N LEU A 77 -0.01 8.04 -6.02
CA LEU A 77 0.34 8.12 -4.60
C LEU A 77 0.21 6.77 -3.90
N ASP A 78 -0.50 5.82 -4.52
CA ASP A 78 -0.85 4.54 -3.94
C ASP A 78 -0.09 3.43 -4.65
N TYR A 79 0.58 2.58 -3.86
CA TYR A 79 1.39 1.48 -4.36
C TYR A 79 1.07 0.21 -3.58
N LEU A 80 1.01 -0.92 -4.29
CA LEU A 80 0.94 -2.23 -3.69
C LEU A 80 2.26 -2.94 -3.92
N PHE A 81 3.17 -2.80 -2.95
CA PHE A 81 4.48 -3.42 -3.00
C PHE A 81 4.44 -4.86 -2.51
N TYR A 82 5.16 -5.74 -3.20
CA TYR A 82 5.42 -7.09 -2.76
C TYR A 82 6.91 -7.40 -2.88
N ARG A 83 7.34 -8.40 -2.12
CA ARG A 83 8.71 -8.89 -2.11
C ARG A 83 8.74 -10.32 -2.60
N SER A 84 9.43 -10.55 -3.71
CA SER A 84 9.74 -11.89 -4.20
C SER A 84 11.22 -12.16 -3.93
N SER A 85 11.54 -13.28 -3.31
CA SER A 85 12.91 -13.66 -2.94
C SER A 85 13.20 -15.09 -3.37
N SER A 86 14.46 -15.51 -3.26
CA SER A 86 14.83 -16.91 -3.50
C SER A 86 14.20 -17.88 -2.48
N LYS A 87 13.81 -17.40 -1.29
CA LYS A 87 13.20 -18.20 -0.23
C LYS A 87 11.68 -18.25 -0.30
N GLN A 88 11.06 -17.22 -0.87
CA GLN A 88 9.61 -17.10 -1.01
C GLN A 88 9.32 -16.40 -2.33
N GLN A 89 8.84 -17.19 -3.29
CA GLN A 89 8.48 -16.68 -4.60
C GLN A 89 7.02 -16.23 -4.57
N ILE A 90 6.82 -14.94 -4.78
CA ILE A 90 5.51 -14.32 -4.92
C ILE A 90 5.39 -13.85 -6.37
N GLU A 91 4.27 -14.18 -7.00
CA GLU A 91 3.92 -13.73 -8.34
C GLU A 91 2.58 -13.01 -8.33
N VAL A 92 2.46 -11.96 -9.13
CA VAL A 92 1.18 -11.27 -9.37
C VAL A 92 0.39 -12.08 -10.38
N GLU A 93 -0.70 -12.71 -9.95
CA GLU A 93 -1.58 -13.49 -10.82
C GLU A 93 -2.49 -12.58 -11.66
N SER A 94 -3.07 -11.56 -11.01
CA SER A 94 -3.95 -10.58 -11.66
C SER A 94 -4.02 -9.29 -10.86
N ILE A 95 -4.32 -8.17 -11.52
CA ILE A 95 -4.55 -6.88 -10.89
C ILE A 95 -5.95 -6.36 -11.22
N PHE A 96 -6.49 -5.50 -10.35
CA PHE A 96 -7.78 -4.87 -10.56
C PHE A 96 -7.64 -3.70 -11.54
N SER A 97 -8.47 -3.69 -12.59
CA SER A 97 -8.49 -2.62 -13.58
C SER A 97 -8.97 -1.31 -12.95
N LEU A 98 -8.28 -0.21 -13.26
CA LEU A 98 -8.71 1.12 -12.86
C LEU A 98 -9.96 1.55 -13.66
N PRO A 99 -10.86 2.37 -13.07
CA PRO A 99 -12.10 2.77 -13.73
C PRO A 99 -11.88 3.67 -14.95
N ASP A 100 -12.82 3.65 -15.90
CA ASP A 100 -12.77 4.54 -17.04
C ASP A 100 -12.86 6.02 -16.64
N ARG A 101 -12.07 6.85 -17.33
CA ARG A 101 -11.87 8.27 -17.01
C ARG A 101 -13.10 9.14 -17.21
N GLU A 102 -14.04 8.66 -18.03
CA GLU A 102 -15.25 9.38 -18.38
C GLU A 102 -16.09 9.74 -17.14
N ASN A 103 -15.98 8.94 -16.07
CA ASN A 103 -16.74 9.11 -14.84
C ASN A 103 -16.06 9.99 -13.79
N PHE A 104 -14.86 10.53 -14.05
CA PHE A 104 -14.13 11.34 -13.07
C PHE A 104 -14.60 12.79 -13.02
N GLY A 105 -15.15 13.33 -14.10
CA GLY A 105 -15.56 14.73 -14.19
C GLY A 105 -14.41 15.69 -13.86
N GLU A 106 -14.67 16.69 -13.01
CA GLU A 106 -13.65 17.64 -12.54
C GLU A 106 -12.67 17.02 -11.52
N GLY A 107 -13.04 15.91 -10.88
CA GLY A 107 -12.25 15.25 -9.86
C GLY A 107 -13.09 14.31 -8.99
N LEU A 108 -12.42 13.65 -8.06
CA LEU A 108 -13.02 12.75 -7.08
C LEU A 108 -12.91 13.36 -5.65
N PRO A 109 -13.74 12.93 -4.67
CA PRO A 109 -14.92 12.08 -4.84
C PRO A 109 -16.04 12.77 -5.65
N ASN A 110 -17.00 11.99 -6.15
CA ASN A 110 -18.17 12.48 -6.89
C ASN A 110 -19.40 11.59 -6.65
N LEU A 111 -20.47 11.77 -7.43
CA LEU A 111 -21.72 11.01 -7.28
C LEU A 111 -21.57 9.49 -7.52
N VAL A 112 -20.51 9.08 -8.21
CA VAL A 112 -20.22 7.68 -8.55
C VAL A 112 -19.10 7.10 -7.68
N HIS A 113 -18.13 7.92 -7.26
CA HIS A 113 -16.96 7.51 -6.50
C HIS A 113 -16.90 8.18 -5.12
N GLY A 114 -16.90 7.38 -4.05
CA GLY A 114 -16.94 7.88 -2.67
C GLY A 114 -15.59 8.34 -2.08
N SER A 115 -14.49 8.21 -2.81
CA SER A 115 -13.14 8.64 -2.39
C SER A 115 -12.45 9.40 -3.52
N ASP A 116 -11.51 10.27 -3.19
CA ASP A 116 -10.59 10.92 -4.12
C ASP A 116 -9.46 10.00 -4.63
N HIS A 117 -9.31 8.81 -4.05
CA HIS A 117 -8.39 7.77 -4.49
C HIS A 117 -9.12 6.66 -5.26
N LEU A 118 -8.45 6.13 -6.29
CA LEU A 118 -8.82 4.91 -7.00
C LEU A 118 -8.35 3.70 -6.20
N SER A 119 -9.23 2.70 -6.07
CA SER A 119 -8.87 1.44 -5.44
C SER A 119 -7.87 0.66 -6.30
N ILE A 120 -6.77 0.24 -5.69
CA ILE A 120 -5.81 -0.72 -6.26
C ILE A 120 -5.94 -2.05 -5.53
N ALA A 121 -5.87 -3.15 -6.27
CA ALA A 121 -5.90 -4.49 -5.69
C ALA A 121 -5.17 -5.48 -6.60
N ALA A 122 -4.57 -6.51 -6.00
CA ALA A 122 -3.92 -7.58 -6.74
C ALA A 122 -4.21 -8.93 -6.09
N LYS A 123 -4.22 -9.97 -6.92
CA LYS A 123 -4.20 -11.37 -6.50
C LYS A 123 -2.76 -11.87 -6.61
N PHE A 124 -2.23 -12.38 -5.51
CA PHE A 124 -0.90 -12.95 -5.45
C PHE A 124 -0.97 -14.47 -5.38
N ASN A 125 -0.03 -15.13 -6.06
CA ASN A 125 0.23 -16.54 -5.91
C ASN A 125 1.54 -16.75 -5.13
N PHE A 126 1.50 -17.64 -4.15
CA PHE A 126 2.64 -17.98 -3.29
C PHE A 126 3.12 -19.38 -3.69
N LYS A 127 4.38 -19.49 -4.11
CA LYS A 127 5.02 -20.76 -4.47
C LYS A 127 5.90 -21.30 -3.36
#